data_AF-G1FLB3-F1
#
_entry.id   AF-G1FLB3-F1
#
_cell.length_a   1.000
_cell.length_b   1.000
_cell.length_c   1.000
_cell.angle_alpha   90.00
_cell.angle_beta   90.00
_cell.angle_gamma   90.00
#
_symmetry.space_group_name_H-M   'P 1'
#
loop_
_entity.id
_entity.type
_entity.pdbx_description
1 polymer ?
#
loop_
_entity_poly.entity_id
_entity_poly.type
_entity_poly.pdbx_seq_one_letter_code
_entity_poly.pdbx_strand_id
1 'polypeptide(L)'
;MGRSNWRLNFISKSVLSRVLKYQLNIKVKIRDLIIINKSSSIPEYFDKVSTLIYKGSRFRYIKINKYLTGWKFGEFSITRKPNVYLKKPKNKSNKLSKK
;
A
#
# COMPACT_ATOMS: atom_id res chain seq x y z
N MET A 1 13.26 11.11 0.61
CA MET A 1 14.70 10.99 0.91
C MET A 1 14.97 9.65 1.55
N GLY A 2 16.00 8.96 1.07
CA GLY A 2 16.40 7.64 1.56
C GLY A 2 17.20 7.70 2.86
N ARG A 3 17.52 6.52 3.40
CA ARG A 3 18.53 6.38 4.46
C ARG A 3 19.93 6.36 3.84
N SER A 4 20.96 6.56 4.66
CA SER A 4 22.36 6.38 4.24
C SER A 4 22.63 4.92 3.84
N ASN A 5 23.40 4.69 2.79
CA ASN A 5 23.61 3.36 2.19
C ASN A 5 24.21 2.32 3.16
N TRP A 6 25.03 2.74 4.14
CA TRP A 6 25.60 1.84 5.15
C TRP A 6 24.53 1.25 6.09
N ARG A 7 23.38 1.91 6.23
CA ARG A 7 22.25 1.40 7.02
C ARG A 7 21.43 0.46 6.16
N LEU A 8 21.42 -0.81 6.55
CA LEU A 8 20.63 -1.84 5.87
C LEU A 8 19.14 -1.49 5.81
N ASN A 9 18.50 -1.97 4.75
CA ASN A 9 17.06 -1.84 4.58
C ASN A 9 16.32 -2.61 5.67
N PHE A 10 15.31 -1.97 6.26
CA PHE A 10 14.52 -2.59 7.29
C PHE A 10 13.55 -3.61 6.68
N ILE A 11 13.55 -4.81 7.24
CA ILE A 11 12.60 -5.88 6.91
C ILE A 11 11.99 -6.37 8.23
N SER A 12 10.66 -6.41 8.30
CA SER A 12 9.97 -6.89 9.51
C SER A 12 10.00 -8.41 9.61
N LYS A 13 9.97 -8.95 10.84
CA LYS A 13 9.92 -10.40 11.11
C LYS A 13 8.81 -11.12 10.31
N SER A 14 7.66 -10.48 10.19
CA SER A 14 6.50 -10.98 9.42
C SER A 14 6.71 -11.03 7.91
N VAL A 15 7.51 -10.12 7.34
CA VAL A 15 7.86 -10.13 5.91
C VAL A 15 8.98 -11.15 5.67
N LEU A 16 9.97 -11.18 6.55
CA LEU A 16 11.07 -12.15 6.49
C LEU A 16 10.57 -13.60 6.55
N SER A 17 9.64 -13.91 7.47
CA SER A 17 9.07 -15.27 7.55
C SER A 17 8.33 -15.68 6.27
N ARG A 18 7.78 -14.72 5.53
CA ARG A 18 7.12 -14.98 4.24
C ARG A 18 8.13 -15.17 3.12
N VAL A 19 9.21 -14.40 3.10
CA VAL A 19 10.33 -14.63 2.16
C VAL A 19 10.79 -16.09 2.28
N LEU A 20 11.00 -16.57 3.50
CA LEU A 20 11.39 -17.97 3.75
C LEU A 20 10.33 -18.97 3.25
N LYS A 21 9.04 -18.72 3.49
CA LYS A 21 7.96 -19.57 2.96
C LYS A 21 7.95 -19.63 1.43
N TYR A 22 8.17 -18.49 0.76
CA TYR A 22 8.25 -18.43 -0.70
C TYR A 22 9.48 -19.17 -1.23
N GLN A 23 10.64 -19.01 -0.58
CA GLN A 23 11.86 -19.73 -0.95
C GLN A 23 11.69 -21.26 -0.83
N LEU A 24 11.00 -21.71 0.22
CA LEU A 24 10.71 -23.13 0.45
C LEU A 24 9.51 -23.65 -0.35
N ASN A 25 8.93 -22.85 -1.26
CA ASN A 25 7.75 -23.18 -2.06
C ASN A 25 6.54 -23.69 -1.24
N ILE A 26 6.40 -23.22 0.00
CA ILE A 26 5.28 -23.59 0.87
C ILE A 26 4.01 -22.88 0.37
N LYS A 27 2.90 -23.61 0.27
CA LYS A 27 1.60 -23.03 -0.13
C LYS A 27 1.20 -21.88 0.81
N VAL A 28 1.09 -20.70 0.24
CA VAL A 28 0.83 -19.45 0.95
C VAL A 28 -0.68 -19.24 1.08
N LYS A 29 -1.18 -18.98 2.29
CA LYS A 29 -2.61 -18.69 2.53
C LYS A 29 -2.90 -17.21 2.25
N ILE A 30 -4.18 -16.85 2.04
CA ILE A 30 -4.60 -15.44 1.86
C ILE A 30 -4.09 -14.54 2.99
N ARG A 31 -4.08 -15.04 4.24
CA ARG A 31 -3.56 -14.31 5.41
C ARG A 31 -2.09 -13.93 5.28
N ASP A 32 -1.29 -14.74 4.60
CA ASP A 32 0.13 -14.48 4.38
C ASP A 32 0.37 -13.41 3.31
N LEU A 33 -0.64 -13.09 2.47
CA LEU A 33 -0.57 -11.98 1.50
C LEU A 33 -0.75 -10.61 2.18
N ILE A 34 -1.25 -10.56 3.41
CA ILE A 34 -1.62 -9.32 4.10
C ILE A 34 -0.40 -8.64 4.71
N ILE A 35 -0.01 -7.49 4.20
CA ILE A 35 1.09 -6.68 4.74
C ILE A 35 0.52 -5.63 5.71
N ILE A 36 0.81 -5.83 7.00
CA ILE A 36 0.48 -4.87 8.06
C ILE A 36 1.62 -3.87 8.26
N ASN A 37 2.86 -4.35 8.24
CA ASN A 37 4.02 -3.51 8.46
C ASN A 37 4.42 -2.75 7.18
N LYS A 38 3.90 -1.53 7.06
CA LYS A 38 4.12 -0.63 5.93
C LYS A 38 5.55 -0.08 5.82
N SER A 39 6.35 -0.13 6.88
CA SER A 39 7.71 0.43 6.88
C SER A 39 8.76 -0.54 6.34
N SER A 40 8.41 -1.83 6.20
CA SER A 40 9.27 -2.84 5.61
C SER A 40 9.54 -2.52 4.15
N SER A 41 10.79 -2.70 3.74
CA SER A 41 11.18 -2.72 2.33
C SER A 41 10.63 -3.97 1.64
N ILE A 42 10.37 -3.83 0.33
CA ILE A 42 9.92 -4.92 -0.54
C ILE A 42 11.14 -5.76 -0.94
N PRO A 43 11.19 -7.05 -0.54
CA PRO A 43 12.26 -7.95 -0.93
C PRO A 43 12.16 -8.36 -2.40
N GLU A 44 13.28 -8.72 -3.01
CA GLU A 44 13.32 -9.18 -4.41
C GLU A 44 12.51 -10.46 -4.64
N TYR A 45 12.46 -11.35 -3.64
CA TYR A 45 11.65 -12.58 -3.66
C TYR A 45 10.13 -12.36 -3.75
N PHE A 46 9.65 -11.12 -3.65
CA PHE A 46 8.25 -10.79 -3.84
C PHE A 46 7.91 -10.49 -5.31
N ASP A 47 8.83 -10.68 -6.26
CA ASP A 47 8.54 -10.49 -7.68
C ASP A 47 7.36 -11.36 -8.12
N LYS A 48 6.41 -10.76 -8.84
CA LYS A 48 5.15 -11.35 -9.32
C LYS A 48 4.18 -11.80 -8.22
N VAL A 49 4.47 -11.56 -6.94
CA VAL A 49 3.58 -11.87 -5.83
C VAL A 49 2.50 -10.79 -5.68
N SER A 50 1.24 -11.22 -5.55
CA SER A 50 0.15 -10.33 -5.18
C SER A 50 0.04 -10.16 -3.68
N THR A 51 0.00 -8.91 -3.19
CA THR A 51 -0.08 -8.59 -1.76
C THR A 51 -1.26 -7.67 -1.44
N LEU A 52 -1.70 -7.73 -0.18
CA LEU A 52 -2.79 -6.93 0.37
C LEU A 52 -2.24 -5.99 1.45
N ILE A 53 -2.07 -4.71 1.14
CA ILE A 53 -1.50 -3.73 2.06
C ILE A 53 -2.61 -3.12 2.92
N TYR A 54 -2.45 -3.14 4.24
CA TYR A 54 -3.43 -2.55 5.16
C TYR A 54 -3.37 -1.02 5.15
N LYS A 55 -4.50 -0.36 4.83
CA LYS A 55 -4.60 1.11 4.77
C LYS A 55 -5.37 1.73 5.95
N GLY A 56 -5.60 0.99 7.03
CA GLY A 56 -6.27 1.48 8.25
C GLY A 56 -7.69 0.94 8.44
N SER A 57 -8.51 0.87 7.40
CA SER A 57 -9.86 0.26 7.49
C SER A 57 -10.09 -0.86 6.50
N ARG A 58 -9.31 -0.88 5.42
CA ARG A 58 -9.44 -1.84 4.32
C ARG A 58 -8.05 -2.26 3.86
N PHE A 59 -8.01 -3.19 2.91
CA PHE A 59 -6.78 -3.59 2.23
C PHE A 59 -6.72 -2.99 0.82
N ARG A 60 -5.51 -2.71 0.35
CA ARG A 60 -5.22 -2.35 -1.03
C ARG A 60 -4.49 -3.53 -1.67
N TYR A 61 -5.07 -4.05 -2.76
CA TYR A 61 -4.44 -5.08 -3.56
C TYR A 61 -3.39 -4.48 -4.48
N ILE A 62 -2.17 -5.04 -4.46
CA ILE A 62 -1.04 -4.65 -5.31
C ILE A 62 -0.35 -5.92 -5.80
N LYS A 63 -0.10 -6.00 -7.11
CA LYS A 63 0.80 -6.98 -7.71
C LYS A 63 2.21 -6.40 -7.74
N ILE A 64 3.17 -7.10 -7.14
CA ILE A 64 4.55 -6.64 -7.05
C ILE A 64 5.29 -7.01 -8.34
N ASN A 65 6.06 -6.05 -8.84
CA ASN A 65 6.95 -6.20 -9.99
C ASN A 65 8.38 -5.88 -9.53
N LYS A 66 9.38 -6.34 -10.27
CA LYS A 66 10.81 -6.06 -10.03
C LYS A 66 11.15 -4.59 -9.76
N TYR A 67 10.49 -3.64 -10.40
CA TYR A 67 10.74 -2.19 -10.21
C TYR A 67 10.31 -1.66 -8.83
N LEU A 68 9.48 -2.39 -8.11
CA LEU A 68 8.99 -2.02 -6.78
C LEU A 68 9.91 -2.54 -5.67
N THR A 69 10.95 -3.29 -6.02
CA THR A 69 11.91 -3.82 -5.04
C THR A 69 12.71 -2.69 -4.38
N GLY A 70 12.96 -2.81 -3.08
CA GLY A 70 13.63 -1.76 -2.29
C GLY A 70 12.72 -0.61 -1.82
N TRP A 71 11.57 -0.39 -2.44
CA TRP A 71 10.56 0.55 -1.97
C TRP A 71 9.88 0.04 -0.71
N LYS A 72 9.18 0.92 0.01
CA LYS A 72 8.39 0.52 1.18
C LYS A 72 6.96 0.20 0.79
N PHE A 73 6.37 -0.82 1.40
CA PHE A 73 4.97 -1.16 1.19
C PHE A 73 4.01 0.03 1.44
N GLY A 74 4.33 0.89 2.42
CA GLY A 74 3.54 2.06 2.74
C GLY A 74 3.43 3.11 1.64
N GLU A 75 4.41 3.18 0.73
CA GLU A 75 4.43 4.18 -0.35
C GLU A 75 3.33 3.93 -1.38
N PHE A 76 2.90 2.66 -1.52
CA PHE A 76 1.87 2.27 -2.47
C PHE A 76 0.45 2.34 -1.89
N SER A 77 0.28 2.77 -0.63
CA SER A 77 -1.01 2.81 0.05
C SER A 77 -1.34 4.23 0.53
N ILE A 78 -2.23 4.91 -0.19
CA ILE A 78 -2.80 6.19 0.24
C ILE A 78 -3.73 5.96 1.44
N THR A 79 -3.42 6.60 2.57
CA THR A 79 -4.14 6.45 3.84
C THR A 79 -5.21 7.53 4.05
N ARG A 80 -4.94 8.77 3.63
CA ARG A 80 -5.87 9.90 3.76
C ARG A 80 -6.53 10.23 2.43
N LYS A 81 -7.82 10.52 2.45
CA LYS A 81 -8.53 11.06 1.28
C LYS A 81 -8.00 12.47 0.99
N PRO A 82 -7.66 12.81 -0.27
CA PRO A 82 -7.22 14.16 -0.59
C PRO A 82 -8.34 15.17 -0.29
N ASN A 83 -7.94 16.33 0.24
CA ASN A 83 -8.86 17.43 0.43
C ASN A 83 -9.08 18.14 -0.91
N VAL A 84 -10.33 18.34 -1.30
CA VAL A 84 -10.71 19.03 -2.53
C VAL A 84 -11.51 20.26 -2.13
N TYR A 85 -10.94 21.44 -2.35
CA TYR A 85 -11.68 22.69 -2.18
C TYR A 85 -12.64 22.86 -3.35
N LEU A 86 -13.93 22.63 -3.09
CA LEU A 86 -14.97 22.82 -4.09
C LEU A 86 -15.25 24.31 -4.25
N LYS A 87 -15.31 24.77 -5.50
CA LYS A 87 -15.79 26.12 -5.81
C LYS A 87 -17.24 26.22 -5.32
N LYS A 88 -17.53 27.21 -4.47
CA LYS A 88 -18.90 27.47 -4.01
C LYS A 88 -19.81 27.61 -5.23
N PRO A 89 -20.94 26.89 -5.30
CA PRO A 89 -21.89 27.13 -6.38
C PRO A 89 -22.36 28.58 -6.29
N LYS A 90 -22.35 29.31 -7.42
CA LYS A 90 -23.07 30.59 -7.50
C LYS A 90 -24.51 30.30 -7.15
N ASN A 91 -25.06 31.01 -6.17
CA ASN A 91 -26.46 30.92 -5.75
C ASN A 91 -27.35 30.73 -6.98
N LYS A 92 -28.07 29.61 -7.06
CA LYS A 92 -29.25 29.52 -7.93
C LYS A 92 -30.22 30.56 -7.38
N SER A 93 -30.22 31.75 -7.96
CA SER A 93 -31.23 32.76 -7.71
C SER A 93 -32.60 32.10 -7.80
N ASN A 94 -33.35 32.21 -6.72
CA ASN A 94 -34.73 31.76 -6.51
C ASN A 94 -35.51 31.54 -7.81
N LYS A 95 -35.86 30.28 -8.12
CA LYS A 95 -37.11 29.98 -8.82
C LYS A 95 -38.16 29.61 -7.78
N LEU A 96 -38.51 30.60 -6.95
CA LEU A 96 -39.87 30.74 -6.45
C LEU A 96 -40.67 31.31 -7.62
N SER A 97 -41.44 30.47 -8.33
CA SER A 97 -42.69 30.87 -9.00
C SER A 97 -43.26 29.75 -9.88
N LYS A 98 -44.57 29.51 -9.67
CA LYS A 98 -45.56 28.83 -10.55
C LYS A 98 -45.44 27.29 -10.55
N LYS A 99 -46.45 26.50 -10.21
CA LYS A 99 -47.92 26.67 -10.16
C LYS A 99 -48.49 25.87 -9.00
#